data_AF-A0A8T4J7L0-F1
#
_entry.id   AF-A0A8T4J7L0-F1
#
_cell.length_a   1.000
_cell.length_b   1.000
_cell.length_c   1.000
_cell.angle_alpha   90.00
_cell.angle_beta   90.00
_cell.angle_gamma   90.00
#
_symmetry.space_group_name_H-M   'P 1'
#
loop_
_entity.id
_entity.type
_entity.pdbx_description
1 polymer ?
#
loop_
_entity_poly.entity_id
_entity_poly.type
_entity_poly.pdbx_seq_one_letter_code
_entity_poly.pdbx_strand_id
1 'polypeptide(L)'
;MAKIVDPDDLNQGTEIIIDATALTIALQVAGNLSWDGVSLKALYSFIKEEWRYDADLIPVVFPFTPITDEQFELINGWDFADSTSELLIRDGGWAVTDVGVTSKSFFNLTTLGSFEDSNNDRAYYIQQADQTAVIYTNLAGEVNQGIQFFQNGVYDYSDFFKIFLREQGKRYDSYDLLTEQNLTSLTYRKYALPLSNSLDANISASDNDIETDTGAAYSTITVSYYSTVQNKDIGGTLYPFHVVIDAAGLTKDFVYEKIQYLLRQDADIDAGPDFLYVWGTVTDELLQFIGNDLYTNLTSFGGTFIENHNVDDENNIFFTDDNGVVRFYPFVSTGQINFNDNLQNDPDAFFWMFYTTNPSGNYGTKDAIIVQDASDSTANDIAALINGAAAYQFTYDYDNNNQGGRTPATDADITLVAIGLDTAQYVSTTGTIARAKSQQYSLVAPLERNYSNP
;
A
#
# COMPACT_ATOMS: atom_id res chain seq x y z
N MET A 1 -33.19 1.83 -4.06
CA MET A 1 -34.13 2.97 -4.18
C MET A 1 -33.28 4.21 -3.97
N ALA A 2 -33.83 5.36 -3.61
CA ALA A 2 -33.00 6.48 -3.15
C ALA A 2 -33.19 6.63 -1.65
N LYS A 3 -32.16 7.15 -0.96
CA LYS A 3 -32.28 7.59 0.43
C LYS A 3 -33.45 8.58 0.55
N ILE A 4 -34.30 8.39 1.55
CA ILE A 4 -35.44 9.28 1.81
C ILE A 4 -34.95 10.58 2.47
N VAL A 5 -35.30 11.71 1.87
CA VAL A 5 -35.00 13.06 2.39
C VAL A 5 -36.24 13.92 2.57
N ASP A 6 -37.38 13.49 2.01
CA ASP A 6 -38.68 14.14 2.14
C ASP A 6 -39.54 13.36 3.14
N PRO A 7 -40.08 13.98 4.21
CA PRO A 7 -40.98 13.30 5.14
C PRO A 7 -42.25 12.75 4.46
N ASP A 8 -42.73 13.35 3.36
CA ASP A 8 -43.95 12.91 2.66
C ASP A 8 -43.80 11.51 2.02
N ASP A 9 -42.57 10.99 1.92
CA ASP A 9 -42.28 9.64 1.42
C ASP A 9 -42.38 8.55 2.52
N LEU A 10 -42.68 8.90 3.78
CA LEU A 10 -42.82 7.97 4.90
C LEU A 10 -44.29 7.84 5.32
N ASN A 11 -44.69 6.67 5.83
CA ASN A 11 -46.02 6.45 6.37
C ASN A 11 -45.97 5.80 7.77
N GLN A 12 -46.82 6.31 8.67
CA GLN A 12 -47.03 5.72 10.00
C GLN A 12 -47.72 4.36 9.85
N GLY A 13 -47.28 3.35 10.61
CA GLY A 13 -47.84 2.00 10.57
C GLY A 13 -47.32 1.12 9.42
N THR A 14 -46.51 1.68 8.51
CA THR A 14 -45.85 0.94 7.42
C THR A 14 -44.34 0.99 7.56
N GLU A 15 -43.71 2.12 7.23
CA GLU A 15 -42.26 2.30 7.38
C GLU A 15 -41.89 2.71 8.80
N ILE A 16 -42.74 3.53 9.44
CA ILE A 16 -42.47 4.07 10.77
C ILE A 16 -43.53 3.57 11.75
N ILE A 17 -43.10 2.86 12.80
CA ILE A 17 -43.97 2.42 13.89
C ILE A 17 -43.62 3.24 15.13
N ILE A 18 -44.61 3.94 15.69
CA ILE A 18 -44.45 4.76 16.89
C ILE A 18 -45.22 4.06 18.01
N ASP A 19 -44.50 3.58 19.03
CA ASP A 19 -45.10 3.00 20.23
C ASP A 19 -45.00 4.01 21.38
N ALA A 20 -46.09 4.74 21.61
CA ALA A 20 -46.20 5.71 22.70
C ALA A 20 -46.27 5.09 24.10
N THR A 21 -46.47 3.78 24.22
CA THR A 21 -46.45 3.08 25.51
C THR A 21 -45.05 2.62 25.86
N ALA A 22 -44.34 2.02 24.89
CA ALA A 22 -42.95 1.62 25.04
C ALA A 22 -41.97 2.79 24.92
N LEU A 23 -42.43 3.93 24.39
CA LEU A 23 -41.62 5.10 24.03
C LEU A 23 -40.53 4.73 23.02
N THR A 24 -40.92 4.04 21.94
CA THR A 24 -39.98 3.63 20.89
C THR A 24 -40.44 4.01 19.49
N ILE A 25 -39.45 4.27 18.63
CA ILE A 25 -39.66 4.50 17.19
C ILE A 25 -38.97 3.37 16.43
N ALA A 26 -39.72 2.59 15.65
CA ALA A 26 -39.17 1.54 14.79
C ALA A 26 -39.21 1.97 13.33
N LEU A 27 -38.13 1.70 12.59
CA LEU A 27 -38.06 1.87 11.14
C LEU A 27 -38.06 0.48 10.49
N GLN A 28 -38.92 0.28 9.49
CA GLN A 28 -39.07 -0.98 8.79
C GLN A 28 -38.77 -0.81 7.30
N VAL A 29 -37.98 -1.73 6.74
CA VAL A 29 -37.79 -1.84 5.29
C VAL A 29 -39.09 -2.35 4.67
N ALA A 30 -39.98 -1.41 4.38
CA ALA A 30 -41.31 -1.60 3.83
C ALA A 30 -41.69 -0.39 2.98
N GLY A 31 -42.74 -0.52 2.16
CA GLY A 31 -43.23 0.56 1.31
C GLY A 31 -42.12 1.29 0.56
N ASN A 32 -41.91 2.56 0.87
CA ASN A 32 -40.90 3.42 0.25
C ASN A 32 -39.51 3.31 0.90
N LEU A 33 -39.41 2.85 2.16
CA LEU A 33 -38.14 2.77 2.89
C LEU A 33 -37.38 1.49 2.51
N SER A 34 -36.11 1.69 2.14
CA SER A 34 -35.19 0.62 1.78
C SER A 34 -33.89 0.72 2.59
N TRP A 35 -32.92 -0.15 2.33
CA TRP A 35 -31.59 -0.09 2.95
C TRP A 35 -30.79 1.18 2.62
N ASP A 36 -31.22 1.96 1.62
CA ASP A 36 -30.70 3.31 1.37
C ASP A 36 -30.98 4.27 2.55
N GLY A 37 -31.94 3.91 3.42
CA GLY A 37 -32.24 4.58 4.67
C GLY A 37 -32.98 5.91 4.50
N VAL A 38 -33.10 6.61 5.62
CA VAL A 38 -33.79 7.90 5.74
C VAL A 38 -32.89 8.90 6.45
N SER A 39 -32.85 10.13 5.96
CA SER A 39 -32.14 11.19 6.67
C SER A 39 -32.79 11.46 8.02
N LEU A 40 -32.00 11.64 9.09
CA LEU A 40 -32.54 11.89 10.43
C LEU A 40 -33.43 13.14 10.48
N LYS A 41 -33.13 14.13 9.63
CA LYS A 41 -33.95 15.34 9.45
C LYS A 41 -35.32 15.04 8.83
N ALA A 42 -35.41 14.14 7.84
CA ALA A 42 -36.67 13.71 7.27
C ALA A 42 -37.52 12.96 8.30
N LEU A 43 -36.91 12.01 9.03
CA LEU A 43 -37.59 11.30 10.12
C LEU A 43 -38.10 12.26 11.19
N TYR A 44 -37.27 13.21 11.65
CA TYR A 44 -37.69 14.23 12.61
C TYR A 44 -38.88 15.05 12.09
N SER A 45 -38.86 15.44 10.82
CA SER A 45 -39.93 16.23 10.19
C SER A 45 -41.23 15.44 10.11
N PHE A 46 -41.15 14.18 9.69
CA PHE A 46 -42.28 13.24 9.67
C PHE A 46 -42.89 13.08 11.06
N ILE A 47 -42.06 12.83 12.09
CA ILE A 47 -42.52 12.67 13.48
C ILE A 47 -43.22 13.95 14.00
N LYS A 48 -42.81 15.16 13.58
CA LYS A 48 -43.54 16.39 13.92
C LYS A 48 -44.92 16.46 13.26
N GLU A 49 -45.05 15.96 12.05
CA GLU A 49 -46.32 15.93 11.34
C GLU A 49 -47.29 14.97 12.01
N GLU A 50 -46.81 13.78 12.41
CA GLU A 50 -47.61 12.83 13.18
C GLU A 50 -48.05 13.43 14.52
N TRP A 51 -47.17 14.10 15.26
CA TRP A 51 -47.53 14.79 16.52
C TRP A 51 -48.50 15.96 16.34
N ARG A 52 -48.66 16.48 15.11
CA ARG A 52 -49.61 17.55 14.81
C ARG A 52 -51.02 17.01 14.51
N TYR A 53 -51.13 15.80 13.99
CA TYR A 53 -52.38 15.27 13.43
C TYR A 53 -52.91 13.99 14.10
N ASP A 54 -52.06 13.15 14.67
CA ASP A 54 -52.48 11.93 15.37
C ASP A 54 -52.96 12.25 16.80
N ALA A 55 -54.24 11.98 17.06
CA ALA A 55 -54.89 12.24 18.34
C ALA A 55 -54.30 11.43 19.51
N ASP A 56 -53.68 10.27 19.23
CA ASP A 56 -53.06 9.42 20.24
C ASP A 56 -51.64 9.90 20.59
N LEU A 57 -50.97 10.62 19.68
CA LEU A 57 -49.61 11.15 19.88
C LEU A 57 -49.59 12.57 20.46
N ILE A 58 -50.57 13.42 20.12
CA ILE A 58 -50.72 14.79 20.67
C ILE A 58 -50.58 14.87 22.20
N PRO A 59 -51.17 13.98 23.03
CA PRO A 59 -51.04 14.04 24.49
C PRO A 59 -49.69 13.56 25.02
N VAL A 60 -48.84 12.96 24.18
CA VAL A 60 -47.56 12.38 24.57
C VAL A 60 -46.44 13.40 24.40
N VAL A 61 -45.50 13.45 25.35
CA VAL A 61 -44.37 14.38 25.27
C VAL A 61 -43.51 14.04 24.04
N PHE A 62 -43.21 15.06 23.25
CA PHE A 62 -42.49 14.91 21.99
C PHE A 62 -41.10 14.29 22.18
N PRO A 63 -40.68 13.33 21.30
CA PRO A 63 -39.48 12.52 21.50
C PRO A 63 -38.17 13.21 21.15
N PHE A 64 -38.15 14.23 20.28
CA PHE A 64 -36.91 14.80 19.75
C PHE A 64 -36.60 16.21 20.25
N THR A 65 -35.33 16.50 20.49
CA THR A 65 -34.78 17.86 20.56
C THR A 65 -33.74 18.07 19.45
N PRO A 66 -34.00 18.94 18.46
CA PRO A 66 -32.99 19.27 17.46
C PRO A 66 -31.95 20.24 18.04
N ILE A 67 -30.67 19.92 17.88
CA ILE A 67 -29.56 20.80 18.26
C ILE A 67 -29.05 21.55 17.03
N THR A 68 -28.83 20.82 15.94
CA THR A 68 -28.52 21.36 14.60
C THR A 68 -29.22 20.52 13.53
N ASP A 69 -29.07 20.87 12.26
CA ASP A 69 -29.63 20.10 11.15
C ASP A 69 -29.12 18.64 11.07
N GLU A 70 -28.00 18.32 11.72
CA GLU A 70 -27.34 17.00 11.70
C GLU A 70 -27.07 16.45 13.11
N GLN A 71 -27.68 17.04 14.15
CA GLN A 71 -27.52 16.64 15.56
C GLN A 71 -28.86 16.67 16.28
N PHE A 72 -29.27 15.53 16.83
CA PHE A 72 -30.56 15.37 17.50
C PHE A 72 -30.39 14.65 18.84
N GLU A 73 -31.34 14.86 19.74
CA GLU A 73 -31.47 14.07 20.96
C GLU A 73 -32.84 13.42 21.00
N LEU A 74 -32.88 12.12 21.27
CA LEU A 74 -34.09 11.45 21.75
C LEU A 74 -34.17 11.65 23.26
N ILE A 75 -35.30 12.18 23.73
CA ILE A 75 -35.49 12.61 25.12
C ILE A 75 -36.73 12.01 25.76
N ASN A 76 -36.89 12.21 27.06
CA ASN A 76 -38.06 11.76 27.84
C ASN A 76 -38.27 10.23 27.80
N GLY A 77 -37.17 9.47 27.81
CA GLY A 77 -37.19 8.02 27.77
C GLY A 77 -37.43 7.40 26.38
N TRP A 78 -37.53 8.22 25.32
CA TRP A 78 -37.66 7.70 23.96
C TRP A 78 -36.34 7.13 23.43
N ASP A 79 -36.40 6.02 22.68
CA ASP A 79 -35.28 5.40 21.96
C ASP A 79 -35.76 4.84 20.59
N PHE A 80 -34.83 4.44 19.73
CA PHE A 80 -35.14 3.57 18.61
C PHE A 80 -35.46 2.16 19.11
N ALA A 81 -36.39 1.48 18.44
CA ALA A 81 -36.92 0.19 18.90
C ALA A 81 -35.89 -0.95 18.84
N ASP A 82 -34.98 -0.90 17.86
CA ASP A 82 -34.00 -1.95 17.61
C ASP A 82 -32.81 -1.44 16.78
N SER A 83 -31.78 -2.29 16.66
CA SER A 83 -30.60 -1.99 15.85
C SER A 83 -30.90 -1.82 14.37
N THR A 84 -31.96 -2.46 13.84
CA THR A 84 -32.34 -2.25 12.43
C THR A 84 -32.77 -0.81 12.20
N SER A 85 -33.50 -0.24 13.16
CA SER A 85 -33.96 1.13 13.13
C SER A 85 -32.79 2.11 13.17
N GLU A 86 -31.82 1.88 14.06
CA GLU A 86 -30.57 2.65 14.15
C GLU A 86 -29.79 2.60 12.82
N LEU A 87 -29.73 1.42 12.18
CA LEU A 87 -29.03 1.20 10.91
C LEU A 87 -29.69 1.84 9.69
N LEU A 88 -30.94 2.27 9.77
CA LEU A 88 -31.64 2.95 8.67
C LEU A 88 -31.48 4.47 8.71
N ILE A 89 -30.85 5.02 9.75
CA ILE A 89 -30.61 6.46 9.89
C ILE A 89 -29.40 6.91 9.05
N ARG A 90 -29.59 8.02 8.32
CA ARG A 90 -28.59 8.67 7.46
C ARG A 90 -28.40 10.14 7.84
N ASP A 91 -27.27 10.72 7.47
CA ASP A 91 -27.00 12.16 7.51
C ASP A 91 -27.22 12.88 8.86
N GLY A 92 -27.03 12.21 9.99
CA GLY A 92 -27.13 12.87 11.29
C GLY A 92 -26.77 11.97 12.46
N GLY A 93 -26.14 12.56 13.47
CA GLY A 93 -25.88 11.88 14.73
C GLY A 93 -27.00 12.12 15.74
N TRP A 94 -27.12 11.21 16.71
CA TRP A 94 -28.08 11.34 17.80
C TRP A 94 -27.55 10.86 19.13
N ALA A 95 -28.11 11.40 20.21
CA ALA A 95 -27.94 10.89 21.56
C ALA A 95 -29.29 10.53 22.16
N VAL A 96 -29.32 9.52 23.03
CA VAL A 96 -30.48 9.18 23.84
C VAL A 96 -30.24 9.74 25.24
N THR A 97 -31.01 10.75 25.64
CA THR A 97 -30.78 11.50 26.88
C THR A 97 -32.06 11.59 27.69
N ASP A 98 -32.04 11.08 28.93
CA ASP A 98 -33.16 11.19 29.85
C ASP A 98 -32.78 11.95 31.11
N VAL A 99 -33.57 12.96 31.46
CA VAL A 99 -33.35 13.85 32.62
C VAL A 99 -31.89 14.37 32.73
N GLY A 100 -31.28 14.69 31.58
CA GLY A 100 -29.90 15.20 31.50
C GLY A 100 -28.79 14.13 31.60
N VAL A 101 -29.15 12.84 31.56
CA VAL A 101 -28.20 11.73 31.50
C VAL A 101 -28.28 11.07 30.13
N THR A 102 -27.18 11.10 29.38
CA THR A 102 -27.07 10.39 28.11
C THR A 102 -26.83 8.90 28.36
N SER A 103 -27.64 8.04 27.76
CA SER A 103 -27.51 6.58 27.83
C SER A 103 -26.69 6.02 26.67
N LYS A 104 -26.85 6.59 25.47
CA LYS A 104 -26.14 6.19 24.24
C LYS A 104 -25.89 7.39 23.34
N SER A 105 -24.80 7.35 22.57
CA SER A 105 -24.52 8.35 21.54
C SER A 105 -24.00 7.71 20.25
N PHE A 106 -24.47 8.25 19.13
CA PHE A 106 -24.15 7.81 17.79
C PHE A 106 -23.72 9.02 16.96
N PHE A 107 -22.59 8.91 16.27
CA PHE A 107 -22.25 9.84 15.21
C PHE A 107 -22.63 9.23 13.87
N ASN A 108 -22.89 10.04 12.86
CA ASN A 108 -23.04 9.54 11.50
C ASN A 108 -21.71 9.64 10.76
N LEU A 109 -21.28 8.55 10.15
CA LEU A 109 -20.13 8.55 9.25
C LEU A 109 -20.61 8.60 7.80
N THR A 110 -20.06 9.52 7.02
CA THR A 110 -20.29 9.61 5.58
C THR A 110 -18.96 9.62 4.81
N THR A 111 -18.77 8.68 3.89
CA THR A 111 -17.62 8.71 2.97
C THR A 111 -17.94 9.57 1.75
N LEU A 112 -16.96 10.36 1.29
CA LEU A 112 -17.09 11.26 0.13
C LEU A 112 -16.41 10.72 -1.13
N GLY A 113 -15.52 9.72 -0.99
CA GLY A 113 -14.87 9.05 -2.11
C GLY A 113 -15.76 7.96 -2.71
N SER A 114 -15.40 7.51 -3.91
CA SER A 114 -16.08 6.41 -4.59
C SER A 114 -15.40 5.09 -4.29
N PHE A 115 -16.21 4.05 -4.12
CA PHE A 115 -15.71 2.69 -4.04
C PHE A 115 -15.70 2.11 -5.46
N GLU A 116 -14.68 1.35 -5.79
CA GLU A 116 -14.52 0.76 -7.12
C GLU A 116 -15.67 -0.20 -7.41
N ASP A 117 -16.09 -0.98 -6.42
CA ASP A 117 -17.30 -1.80 -6.47
C ASP A 117 -18.23 -1.50 -5.29
N SER A 118 -19.15 -0.56 -5.47
CA SER A 118 -20.14 -0.17 -4.44
C SER A 118 -21.05 -1.31 -3.96
N ASN A 119 -21.07 -2.48 -4.63
CA ASN A 119 -21.91 -3.60 -4.20
C ASN A 119 -21.17 -4.64 -3.36
N ASN A 120 -19.84 -4.69 -3.45
CA ASN A 120 -19.03 -5.73 -2.80
C ASN A 120 -17.95 -5.17 -1.87
N ASP A 121 -17.39 -4.00 -2.20
CA ASP A 121 -16.36 -3.38 -1.37
C ASP A 121 -16.95 -2.92 -0.05
N ARG A 122 -16.30 -3.25 1.06
CA ARG A 122 -16.83 -3.00 2.38
C ARG A 122 -15.77 -2.47 3.32
N ALA A 123 -15.99 -1.23 3.74
CA ALA A 123 -15.13 -0.62 4.74
C ALA A 123 -15.32 -1.28 6.12
N TYR A 124 -14.27 -1.26 6.92
CA TYR A 124 -14.28 -1.71 8.31
C TYR A 124 -13.52 -0.71 9.17
N TYR A 125 -13.76 -0.72 10.48
CA TYR A 125 -13.22 0.28 11.39
C TYR A 125 -12.88 -0.30 12.76
N ILE A 126 -12.13 0.49 13.51
CA ILE A 126 -11.81 0.31 14.91
C ILE A 126 -12.16 1.59 15.69
N GLN A 127 -12.52 1.43 16.95
CA GLN A 127 -12.90 2.52 17.87
C GLN A 127 -11.95 2.64 19.06
N GLN A 128 -10.92 1.80 19.12
CA GLN A 128 -9.80 1.91 20.06
C GLN A 128 -8.49 1.64 19.32
N ALA A 129 -7.41 2.28 19.77
CA ALA A 129 -6.11 2.17 19.11
C ALA A 129 -5.50 0.76 19.19
N ASP A 130 -5.82 0.00 20.23
CA ASP A 130 -5.34 -1.36 20.49
C ASP A 130 -6.37 -2.45 20.12
N GLN A 131 -7.46 -2.06 19.45
CA GLN A 131 -8.49 -2.99 19.01
C GLN A 131 -7.96 -3.89 17.88
N THR A 132 -8.04 -5.20 18.08
CA THR A 132 -7.59 -6.20 17.10
C THR A 132 -8.72 -6.72 16.22
N ALA A 133 -9.91 -6.91 16.81
CA ALA A 133 -11.09 -7.33 16.08
C ALA A 133 -11.76 -6.14 15.41
N VAL A 134 -11.76 -6.13 14.08
CA VAL A 134 -12.38 -5.05 13.29
C VAL A 134 -13.91 -5.15 13.28
N ILE A 135 -14.57 -4.01 13.05
CA ILE A 135 -16.02 -3.94 12.88
C ILE A 135 -16.31 -3.52 11.45
N TYR A 136 -17.06 -4.35 10.72
CA TYR A 136 -17.46 -4.03 9.36
C TYR A 136 -18.63 -3.05 9.36
N THR A 137 -18.61 -2.09 8.43
CA THR A 137 -19.77 -1.25 8.11
C THR A 137 -20.95 -2.12 7.72
N ASN A 138 -22.20 -1.71 7.93
CA ASN A 138 -23.33 -2.66 7.83
C ASN A 138 -23.68 -3.04 6.39
N LEU A 139 -23.38 -2.16 5.44
CA LEU A 139 -23.62 -2.34 4.02
C LEU A 139 -22.29 -2.24 3.25
N ALA A 140 -22.22 -2.90 2.10
CA ALA A 140 -21.16 -2.63 1.13
C ALA A 140 -21.38 -1.26 0.46
N GLY A 141 -20.31 -0.74 -0.13
CA GLY A 141 -20.27 0.54 -0.81
C GLY A 141 -20.02 1.72 0.12
N GLU A 142 -20.26 2.91 -0.44
CA GLU A 142 -20.02 4.18 0.24
C GLU A 142 -20.81 4.26 1.56
N VAL A 143 -20.09 4.59 2.63
CA VAL A 143 -20.62 4.54 3.98
C VAL A 143 -21.50 5.76 4.22
N ASN A 144 -22.74 5.53 4.67
CA ASN A 144 -23.57 6.54 5.32
C ASN A 144 -24.38 5.84 6.40
N GLN A 145 -23.90 5.84 7.64
CA GLN A 145 -24.58 5.14 8.73
C GLN A 145 -24.25 5.74 10.10
N GLY A 146 -25.13 5.50 11.08
CA GLY A 146 -24.85 5.77 12.48
C GLY A 146 -23.87 4.75 13.06
N ILE A 147 -22.88 5.23 13.82
CA ILE A 147 -21.92 4.41 14.57
C ILE A 147 -22.04 4.80 16.04
N GLN A 148 -22.37 3.81 16.88
CA GLN A 148 -22.40 4.02 18.32
C GLN A 148 -20.97 4.16 18.83
N PHE A 149 -20.70 5.22 19.60
CA PHE A 149 -19.39 5.42 20.21
C PHE A 149 -19.47 5.52 21.74
N PHE A 150 -20.68 5.64 22.30
CA PHE A 150 -20.88 5.78 23.73
C PHE A 150 -22.06 4.93 24.20
N GLN A 151 -21.87 4.23 25.31
CA GLN A 151 -22.90 3.52 26.06
C GLN A 151 -22.62 3.69 27.55
N ASN A 152 -23.50 4.40 28.25
CA ASN A 152 -23.33 4.73 29.65
C ASN A 152 -23.13 3.47 30.51
N GLY A 153 -22.06 3.45 31.29
CA GLY A 153 -21.70 2.33 32.16
C GLY A 153 -21.12 1.10 31.44
N VAL A 154 -20.90 1.16 30.11
CA VAL A 154 -20.35 0.04 29.33
C VAL A 154 -19.07 0.44 28.61
N TYR A 155 -19.12 1.41 27.70
CA TYR A 155 -17.96 1.86 26.93
C TYR A 155 -18.07 3.33 26.53
N ASP A 156 -16.92 3.95 26.34
CA ASP A 156 -16.77 5.30 25.80
C ASP A 156 -15.58 5.29 24.83
N TYR A 157 -15.89 5.41 23.54
CA TYR A 157 -14.93 5.44 22.44
C TYR A 157 -14.87 6.82 21.80
N SER A 158 -15.12 7.86 22.60
CA SER A 158 -15.16 9.23 22.10
C SER A 158 -13.77 9.79 21.75
N ASP A 159 -12.68 9.11 22.03
CA ASP A 159 -11.30 9.56 21.83
C ASP A 159 -10.58 8.90 20.64
N PHE A 160 -11.21 7.94 19.95
CA PHE A 160 -10.58 7.27 18.82
C PHE A 160 -11.59 6.71 17.81
N PHE A 161 -11.27 6.88 16.52
CA PHE A 161 -11.97 6.20 15.43
C PHE A 161 -11.09 6.18 14.18
N LYS A 162 -10.80 4.98 13.65
CA LYS A 162 -10.08 4.80 12.39
C LYS A 162 -10.84 3.84 11.50
N ILE A 163 -11.06 4.23 10.25
CA ILE A 163 -11.71 3.42 9.21
C ILE A 163 -10.70 3.02 8.13
N PHE A 164 -10.92 1.87 7.54
CA PHE A 164 -10.09 1.24 6.53
C PHE A 164 -10.95 0.77 5.36
N LEU A 165 -10.37 0.82 4.17
CA LEU A 165 -10.88 0.21 2.96
C LEU A 165 -9.75 -0.58 2.32
N ARG A 166 -9.79 -1.90 2.49
CA ARG A 166 -8.77 -2.82 2.01
C ARG A 166 -9.44 -4.01 1.36
N GLU A 167 -9.34 -4.09 0.04
CA GLU A 167 -10.01 -5.09 -0.78
C GLU A 167 -9.01 -5.77 -1.72
N GLN A 168 -9.27 -7.03 -2.08
CA GLN A 168 -8.38 -7.79 -2.96
C GLN A 168 -8.31 -7.11 -4.34
N GLY A 169 -7.08 -6.97 -4.87
CA GLY A 169 -6.84 -6.35 -6.18
C GLY A 169 -7.08 -4.84 -6.24
N LYS A 170 -7.23 -4.16 -5.09
CA LYS A 170 -7.52 -2.73 -5.01
C LYS A 170 -6.54 -2.01 -4.09
N ARG A 171 -6.33 -0.72 -4.36
CA ARG A 171 -5.52 0.17 -3.52
C ARG A 171 -6.15 0.35 -2.15
N TYR A 172 -5.30 0.39 -1.13
CA TYR A 172 -5.68 0.65 0.25
C TYR A 172 -5.96 2.14 0.50
N ASP A 173 -6.94 2.41 1.36
CA ASP A 173 -7.18 3.73 1.91
C ASP A 173 -7.63 3.62 3.38
N SER A 174 -7.34 4.65 4.17
CA SER A 174 -7.74 4.70 5.58
C SER A 174 -7.83 6.12 6.08
N TYR A 175 -8.59 6.32 7.16
CA TYR A 175 -8.79 7.64 7.74
C TYR A 175 -8.88 7.56 9.27
N ASP A 176 -7.94 8.20 9.97
CA ASP A 176 -8.03 8.45 11.41
C ASP A 176 -8.82 9.74 11.64
N LEU A 177 -10.06 9.60 12.08
CA LEU A 177 -11.01 10.70 12.09
C LEU A 177 -10.60 11.85 13.01
N LEU A 178 -10.10 11.56 14.21
CA LEU A 178 -9.78 12.61 15.17
C LEU A 178 -8.48 13.30 14.82
N THR A 179 -7.46 12.53 14.41
CA THR A 179 -6.17 13.08 14.00
C THR A 179 -6.32 13.97 12.76
N GLU A 180 -6.97 13.47 11.71
CA GLU A 180 -7.08 14.17 10.41
C GLU A 180 -8.02 15.39 10.45
N GLN A 181 -9.03 15.39 11.34
CA GLN A 181 -9.94 16.53 11.52
C GLN A 181 -9.57 17.43 12.70
N ASN A 182 -8.45 17.16 13.37
CA ASN A 182 -7.98 17.91 14.55
C ASN A 182 -9.05 18.02 15.64
N LEU A 183 -9.67 16.89 15.98
CA LEU A 183 -10.71 16.76 16.99
C LEU A 183 -10.10 16.22 18.28
N THR A 184 -10.59 16.71 19.42
CA THR A 184 -10.19 16.17 20.73
C THR A 184 -11.14 15.08 21.22
N SER A 185 -12.35 15.00 20.66
CA SER A 185 -13.35 14.00 21.00
C SER A 185 -14.48 13.97 19.95
N LEU A 186 -15.13 12.82 19.81
CA LEU A 186 -16.33 12.61 19.03
C LEU A 186 -17.57 13.20 19.72
N THR A 187 -18.52 13.65 18.90
CA THR A 187 -19.87 14.05 19.35
C THR A 187 -20.91 13.47 18.41
N TYR A 188 -22.19 13.50 18.80
CA TYR A 188 -23.31 12.91 18.06
C TYR A 188 -23.73 13.76 16.86
N ARG A 189 -22.81 13.93 15.90
CA ARG A 189 -23.00 14.69 14.66
C ARG A 189 -22.61 13.88 13.43
N LYS A 190 -22.82 14.47 12.26
CA LYS A 190 -22.27 13.94 11.01
C LYS A 190 -20.77 14.26 10.89
N TYR A 191 -19.99 13.26 10.51
CA TYR A 191 -18.61 13.38 10.08
C TYR A 191 -18.49 12.90 8.64
N ALA A 192 -17.95 13.76 7.78
CA ALA A 192 -17.66 13.41 6.40
C ALA A 192 -16.15 13.24 6.23
N LEU A 193 -15.71 12.20 5.53
CA LEU A 193 -14.30 11.90 5.30
C LEU A 193 -14.05 11.41 3.86
N PRO A 194 -12.87 11.67 3.27
CA PRO A 194 -12.45 10.98 2.06
C PRO A 194 -12.14 9.51 2.38
N LEU A 195 -12.70 8.61 1.59
CA LEU A 195 -12.33 7.19 1.58
C LEU A 195 -12.68 6.64 0.21
N SER A 196 -11.71 6.10 -0.49
CA SER A 196 -11.89 5.57 -1.85
C SER A 196 -10.87 4.49 -2.15
N ASN A 197 -11.21 3.57 -3.03
CA ASN A 197 -10.26 2.62 -3.59
C ASN A 197 -10.35 2.64 -5.11
N SER A 198 -9.40 1.97 -5.74
CA SER A 198 -9.35 1.78 -7.20
C SER A 198 -8.57 0.51 -7.49
N LEU A 199 -8.72 -0.03 -8.71
CA LEU A 199 -7.96 -1.20 -9.14
C LEU A 199 -6.45 -0.98 -8.97
N ASP A 200 -5.78 -1.98 -8.39
CA ASP A 200 -4.33 -2.03 -8.34
C ASP A 200 -3.80 -2.95 -9.45
N ALA A 201 -3.19 -2.34 -10.47
CA ALA A 201 -2.66 -3.07 -11.62
C ALA A 201 -1.42 -3.94 -11.29
N ASN A 202 -0.80 -3.75 -10.11
CA ASN A 202 0.34 -4.56 -9.67
C ASN A 202 -0.08 -5.80 -8.87
N ILE A 203 -1.39 -6.01 -8.68
CA ILE A 203 -1.92 -7.24 -8.07
C ILE A 203 -2.53 -8.09 -9.19
N SER A 204 -1.88 -9.22 -9.47
CA SER A 204 -2.29 -10.18 -10.49
C SER A 204 -2.79 -11.49 -9.89
N ALA A 205 -2.24 -11.90 -8.74
CA ALA A 205 -2.65 -13.10 -8.02
C ALA A 205 -3.92 -12.89 -7.16
N SER A 206 -4.78 -13.90 -7.12
CA SER A 206 -5.92 -13.91 -6.20
C SER A 206 -5.50 -14.32 -4.78
N ASP A 207 -6.27 -13.91 -3.77
CA ASP A 207 -6.01 -14.32 -2.38
C ASP A 207 -6.05 -15.84 -2.22
N ASN A 208 -6.93 -16.52 -2.97
CA ASN A 208 -6.98 -17.98 -2.99
C ASN A 208 -5.70 -18.60 -3.59
N ASP A 209 -5.12 -18.00 -4.64
CA ASP A 209 -3.86 -18.50 -5.22
C ASP A 209 -2.68 -18.31 -4.27
N ILE A 210 -2.65 -17.20 -3.52
CA ILE A 210 -1.62 -16.91 -2.52
C ILE A 210 -1.76 -17.83 -1.30
N GLU A 211 -2.99 -18.07 -0.83
CA GLU A 211 -3.27 -18.94 0.32
C GLU A 211 -2.96 -20.40 0.01
N THR A 212 -3.37 -20.87 -1.17
CA THR A 212 -3.22 -22.27 -1.57
C THR A 212 -1.89 -22.57 -2.27
N ASP A 213 -0.96 -21.60 -2.29
CA ASP A 213 0.31 -21.63 -3.01
C ASP A 213 1.03 -22.97 -2.96
N THR A 214 0.76 -23.80 -3.97
CA THR A 214 1.34 -25.15 -4.09
C THR A 214 2.80 -25.12 -4.55
N GLY A 215 3.28 -23.98 -5.08
CA GLY A 215 4.66 -23.76 -5.50
C GLY A 215 5.57 -23.26 -4.38
N ALA A 216 4.99 -22.91 -3.23
CA ALA A 216 5.63 -22.39 -2.02
C ALA A 216 6.35 -21.03 -2.15
N ALA A 217 6.21 -20.30 -3.26
CA ALA A 217 6.81 -18.97 -3.44
C ALA A 217 6.25 -17.92 -2.44
N TYR A 218 4.94 -17.78 -2.36
CA TYR A 218 4.29 -16.86 -1.42
C TYR A 218 4.45 -17.31 0.03
N SER A 219 4.51 -18.61 0.29
CA SER A 219 4.62 -19.14 1.65
C SER A 219 5.98 -18.87 2.32
N THR A 220 7.03 -18.63 1.52
CA THR A 220 8.37 -18.33 2.03
C THR A 220 8.59 -16.86 2.36
N ILE A 221 7.73 -15.97 1.85
CA ILE A 221 7.81 -14.54 2.14
C ILE A 221 7.18 -14.28 3.50
N THR A 222 7.92 -13.65 4.40
CA THR A 222 7.47 -13.34 5.77
C THR A 222 7.66 -11.86 6.08
N VAL A 223 6.92 -11.37 7.06
CA VAL A 223 7.12 -10.06 7.67
C VAL A 223 7.33 -10.24 9.16
N SER A 224 8.29 -9.53 9.73
CA SER A 224 8.61 -9.54 11.16
C SER A 224 8.62 -8.13 11.72
N TYR A 225 8.01 -7.95 12.88
CA TYR A 225 7.95 -6.69 13.61
C TYR A 225 8.86 -6.78 14.83
N TYR A 226 9.65 -5.74 15.07
CA TYR A 226 10.64 -5.71 16.14
C TYR A 226 10.34 -4.57 17.13
N SER A 227 10.54 -4.86 18.41
CA SER A 227 10.47 -3.87 19.50
C SER A 227 11.77 -3.08 19.65
N THR A 228 12.82 -3.51 18.96
CA THR A 228 14.15 -2.91 18.97
C THR A 228 14.63 -2.67 17.55
N VAL A 229 15.43 -1.62 17.38
CA VAL A 229 15.98 -1.20 16.08
C VAL A 229 16.75 -2.33 15.41
N GLN A 230 16.34 -2.65 14.19
CA GLN A 230 17.08 -3.49 13.25
C GLN A 230 17.91 -2.59 12.34
N ASN A 231 19.23 -2.58 12.53
CA ASN A 231 20.13 -1.86 11.64
C ASN A 231 20.37 -2.69 10.37
N LYS A 232 19.93 -2.19 9.22
CA LYS A 232 20.09 -2.85 7.92
C LYS A 232 21.09 -2.08 7.05
N ASP A 233 21.94 -2.81 6.35
CA ASP A 233 22.97 -2.25 5.47
C ASP A 233 22.38 -1.94 4.09
N ILE A 234 22.50 -0.68 3.68
CA ILE A 234 22.14 -0.20 2.35
C ILE A 234 23.38 0.52 1.79
N GLY A 235 24.07 -0.14 0.86
CA GLY A 235 25.24 0.46 0.19
C GLY A 235 26.43 0.76 1.11
N GLY A 236 26.64 -0.01 2.18
CA GLY A 236 27.73 0.15 3.14
C GLY A 236 27.40 1.09 4.31
N THR A 237 26.16 1.58 4.41
CA THR A 237 25.69 2.41 5.53
C THR A 237 24.53 1.72 6.24
N LEU A 238 24.59 1.68 7.57
CA LEU A 238 23.53 1.11 8.40
C LEU A 238 22.42 2.13 8.67
N TYR A 239 21.18 1.72 8.45
CA TYR A 239 19.98 2.51 8.73
C TYR A 239 19.01 1.75 9.64
N PRO A 240 18.25 2.47 10.49
CA PRO A 240 17.37 1.86 11.49
C PRO A 240 15.97 1.54 10.91
N PHE A 241 15.48 0.33 11.20
CA PHE A 241 14.15 -0.15 10.84
C PHE A 241 13.52 -0.96 11.98
N HIS A 242 12.20 -1.08 12.02
CA HIS A 242 11.48 -1.96 12.96
C HIS A 242 10.59 -2.99 12.28
N VAL A 243 10.33 -2.85 10.98
CA VAL A 243 9.58 -3.83 10.19
C VAL A 243 10.53 -4.39 9.12
N VAL A 244 10.64 -5.72 9.06
CA VAL A 244 11.50 -6.40 8.07
C VAL A 244 10.70 -7.46 7.34
N ILE A 245 10.72 -7.38 6.01
CA ILE A 245 10.13 -8.36 5.11
C ILE A 245 11.27 -9.21 4.54
N ASP A 246 11.21 -10.53 4.72
CA ASP A 246 12.09 -11.46 4.01
C ASP A 246 11.43 -11.85 2.69
N ALA A 247 12.02 -11.42 1.57
CA ALA A 247 11.51 -11.66 0.23
C ALA A 247 11.88 -13.04 -0.34
N ALA A 248 12.67 -13.86 0.37
CA ALA A 248 13.04 -15.22 -0.04
C ALA A 248 13.68 -15.33 -1.45
N GLY A 249 14.36 -14.28 -1.91
CA GLY A 249 14.97 -14.15 -3.24
C GLY A 249 13.97 -13.90 -4.37
N LEU A 250 12.69 -13.68 -4.05
CA LEU A 250 11.63 -13.48 -5.03
C LEU A 250 11.57 -12.02 -5.51
N THR A 251 10.88 -11.81 -6.62
CA THR A 251 10.76 -10.48 -7.23
C THR A 251 9.88 -9.58 -6.37
N LYS A 252 10.08 -8.26 -6.51
CA LYS A 252 9.30 -7.23 -5.82
C LYS A 252 7.78 -7.39 -6.01
N ASP A 253 7.34 -7.94 -7.14
CA ASP A 253 5.92 -8.16 -7.45
C ASP A 253 5.31 -9.26 -6.55
N PHE A 254 6.01 -10.40 -6.40
CA PHE A 254 5.59 -11.47 -5.47
C PHE A 254 5.55 -10.97 -4.02
N VAL A 255 6.54 -10.16 -3.62
CA VAL A 255 6.60 -9.54 -2.30
C VAL A 255 5.41 -8.62 -2.08
N TYR A 256 5.13 -7.74 -3.03
CA TYR A 256 4.01 -6.81 -2.93
C TYR A 256 2.67 -7.56 -2.80
N GLU A 257 2.40 -8.52 -3.68
CA GLU A 257 1.16 -9.32 -3.63
C GLU A 257 1.01 -10.07 -2.30
N LYS A 258 2.08 -10.69 -1.80
CA LYS A 258 2.05 -11.39 -0.50
C LYS A 258 1.73 -10.43 0.64
N ILE A 259 2.42 -9.30 0.71
CA ILE A 259 2.23 -8.34 1.80
C ILE A 259 0.82 -7.74 1.75
N GLN A 260 0.30 -7.44 0.57
CA GLN A 260 -1.09 -7.00 0.41
C GLN A 260 -2.08 -8.08 0.91
N TYR A 261 -1.83 -9.35 0.60
CA TYR A 261 -2.63 -10.48 1.14
C TYR A 261 -2.55 -10.55 2.67
N LEU A 262 -1.35 -10.49 3.26
CA LEU A 262 -1.16 -10.54 4.72
C LEU A 262 -1.91 -9.41 5.41
N LEU A 263 -1.82 -8.19 4.87
CA LEU A 263 -2.52 -7.02 5.39
C LEU A 263 -4.06 -7.14 5.28
N ARG A 264 -4.62 -8.09 4.53
CA ARG A 264 -6.06 -8.39 4.53
C ARG A 264 -6.48 -9.45 5.55
N GLN A 265 -5.53 -10.14 6.18
CA GLN A 265 -5.85 -11.25 7.07
C GLN A 265 -6.36 -10.76 8.44
N ASP A 266 -7.48 -11.33 8.87
CA ASP A 266 -7.96 -11.27 10.25
C ASP A 266 -7.23 -12.32 11.09
N ALA A 267 -5.89 -12.25 11.07
CA ALA A 267 -4.98 -13.14 11.75
C ALA A 267 -3.67 -12.40 12.04
N ASP A 268 -2.86 -13.02 12.89
CA ASP A 268 -1.48 -12.61 13.11
C ASP A 268 -0.64 -12.81 11.84
N ILE A 269 0.11 -11.78 11.49
CA ILE A 269 1.01 -11.78 10.33
C ILE A 269 2.49 -11.66 10.74
N ASP A 270 2.78 -11.48 12.03
CA ASP A 270 4.15 -11.37 12.52
C ASP A 270 4.82 -12.75 12.55
N ALA A 271 5.93 -12.90 11.82
CA ALA A 271 6.79 -14.07 11.91
C ALA A 271 7.86 -13.92 13.01
N GLY A 272 7.98 -12.75 13.62
CA GLY A 272 8.93 -12.41 14.67
C GLY A 272 8.49 -12.88 16.07
N PRO A 273 9.41 -12.85 17.06
CA PRO A 273 9.12 -13.26 18.43
C PRO A 273 8.76 -12.10 19.38
N ASP A 274 8.92 -10.85 18.95
CA ASP A 274 8.88 -9.67 19.83
C ASP A 274 7.45 -9.26 20.19
N PHE A 275 6.54 -9.32 19.23
CA PHE A 275 5.12 -9.08 19.46
C PHE A 275 4.38 -10.40 19.52
N LEU A 276 3.35 -10.44 20.37
CA LEU A 276 2.54 -11.65 20.49
C LEU A 276 1.59 -11.83 19.30
N TYR A 277 1.04 -10.71 18.79
CA TYR A 277 0.16 -10.66 17.64
C TYR A 277 0.28 -9.30 16.94
N VAL A 278 0.42 -9.31 15.61
CA VAL A 278 0.24 -8.15 14.73
C VAL A 278 -0.84 -8.50 13.72
N TRP A 279 -2.01 -7.87 13.84
CA TRP A 279 -3.18 -8.21 13.03
C TRP A 279 -3.12 -7.51 11.67
N GLY A 280 -3.21 -8.29 10.59
CA GLY A 280 -3.07 -7.77 9.23
C GLY A 280 -4.05 -6.63 8.93
N THR A 281 -5.34 -6.84 9.20
CA THR A 281 -6.44 -5.90 8.89
C THR A 281 -6.27 -4.50 9.49
N VAL A 282 -5.62 -4.35 10.64
CA VAL A 282 -5.44 -3.05 11.32
C VAL A 282 -4.06 -2.44 11.15
N THR A 283 -3.12 -3.20 10.57
CA THR A 283 -1.75 -2.75 10.35
C THR A 283 -1.70 -1.74 9.20
N ASP A 284 -0.87 -0.71 9.35
CA ASP A 284 -0.64 0.32 8.34
C ASP A 284 -0.11 -0.30 7.02
N GLU A 285 -0.30 0.39 5.89
CA GLU A 285 0.24 -0.07 4.61
C GLU A 285 1.76 -0.10 4.65
N LEU A 286 2.36 -1.26 4.32
CA LEU A 286 3.81 -1.44 4.35
C LEU A 286 4.50 -1.04 3.04
N LEU A 287 3.83 -1.25 1.90
CA LEU A 287 4.42 -1.18 0.57
C LEU A 287 3.50 -0.45 -0.41
N GLN A 288 4.07 0.33 -1.31
CA GLN A 288 3.36 1.02 -2.39
C GLN A 288 4.20 1.06 -3.67
N PHE A 289 3.55 0.82 -4.81
CA PHE A 289 4.16 1.07 -6.12
C PHE A 289 3.96 2.51 -6.57
N ILE A 290 5.06 3.15 -6.99
CA ILE A 290 5.04 4.44 -7.69
C ILE A 290 5.65 4.22 -9.08
N GLY A 291 4.79 4.16 -10.09
CA GLY A 291 5.21 3.69 -11.40
C GLY A 291 5.61 2.23 -11.33
N ASN A 292 6.87 1.92 -11.66
CA ASN A 292 7.43 0.57 -11.63
C ASN A 292 8.34 0.32 -10.40
N ASP A 293 8.50 1.34 -9.55
CA ASP A 293 9.38 1.28 -8.39
C ASP A 293 8.57 0.98 -7.13
N LEU A 294 9.08 0.08 -6.31
CA LEU A 294 8.47 -0.33 -5.05
C LEU A 294 9.04 0.51 -3.92
N TYR A 295 8.17 1.22 -3.20
CA TYR A 295 8.50 1.97 -2.00
C TYR A 295 7.98 1.23 -0.78
N THR A 296 8.78 1.21 0.28
CA THR A 296 8.30 0.84 1.61
C THR A 296 7.84 2.09 2.37
N ASN A 297 6.90 1.92 3.30
CA ASN A 297 6.30 3.00 4.06
C ASN A 297 6.77 2.99 5.52
N LEU A 298 6.70 4.17 6.14
CA LEU A 298 6.80 4.32 7.59
C LEU A 298 5.47 3.90 8.22
N THR A 299 5.54 3.10 9.28
CA THR A 299 4.36 2.62 10.02
C THR A 299 4.39 3.12 11.46
N SER A 300 3.31 2.88 12.20
CA SER A 300 3.28 3.04 13.66
C SER A 300 4.35 2.22 14.41
N PHE A 301 4.88 1.14 13.84
CA PHE A 301 5.99 0.37 14.41
C PHE A 301 7.37 0.95 14.06
N GLY A 302 7.50 1.64 12.92
CA GLY A 302 8.75 2.17 12.41
C GLY A 302 8.89 1.97 10.90
N GLY A 303 10.12 2.15 10.40
CA GLY A 303 10.46 2.00 8.99
C GLY A 303 10.41 0.54 8.54
N THR A 304 10.11 0.34 7.26
CA THR A 304 9.96 -0.99 6.65
C THR A 304 11.14 -1.28 5.73
N PHE A 305 11.77 -2.44 5.89
CA PHE A 305 12.88 -2.92 5.05
C PHE A 305 12.51 -4.22 4.34
N ILE A 306 12.97 -4.41 3.09
CA ILE A 306 12.84 -5.69 2.37
C ILE A 306 14.23 -6.30 2.23
N GLU A 307 14.47 -7.39 2.95
CA GLU A 307 15.71 -8.16 2.84
C GLU A 307 15.57 -9.34 1.90
N ASN A 308 16.71 -9.87 1.44
CA ASN A 308 16.76 -11.07 0.59
C ASN A 308 15.84 -10.93 -0.65
N HIS A 309 15.78 -9.74 -1.24
CA HIS A 309 15.02 -9.50 -2.46
C HIS A 309 15.80 -10.00 -3.69
N ASN A 310 15.11 -10.20 -4.82
CA ASN A 310 15.77 -10.50 -6.08
C ASN A 310 16.74 -9.38 -6.46
N VAL A 311 18.00 -9.72 -6.72
CA VAL A 311 19.08 -8.77 -7.09
C VAL A 311 18.75 -7.95 -8.33
N ASP A 312 17.94 -8.47 -9.25
CA ASP A 312 17.51 -7.73 -10.45
C ASP A 312 16.58 -6.56 -10.11
N ASP A 313 15.92 -6.60 -8.95
CA ASP A 313 15.02 -5.56 -8.46
C ASP A 313 15.71 -4.50 -7.60
N GLU A 314 16.99 -4.65 -7.25
CA GLU A 314 17.70 -3.80 -6.28
C GLU A 314 17.58 -2.30 -6.57
N ASN A 315 17.76 -1.89 -7.84
CA ASN A 315 17.61 -0.48 -8.26
C ASN A 315 16.17 0.04 -8.28
N ASN A 316 15.17 -0.81 -8.06
CA ASN A 316 13.74 -0.51 -8.14
C ASN A 316 13.04 -0.68 -6.79
N ILE A 317 13.79 -0.78 -5.70
CA ILE A 317 13.25 -0.87 -4.33
C ILE A 317 13.81 0.30 -3.50
N PHE A 318 12.92 1.00 -2.82
CA PHE A 318 13.21 2.18 -2.01
C PHE A 318 12.67 1.96 -0.59
N PHE A 319 13.51 2.18 0.42
CA PHE A 319 13.21 1.86 1.82
C PHE A 319 12.98 3.12 2.65
N THR A 320 11.83 3.27 3.30
CA THR A 320 11.62 4.33 4.28
C THR A 320 12.08 3.87 5.67
N ASP A 321 13.09 4.56 6.23
CA ASP A 321 13.66 4.24 7.55
C ASP A 321 12.79 4.75 8.73
N ASP A 322 13.20 4.44 9.97
CA ASP A 322 12.50 4.88 11.19
C ASP A 322 12.41 6.41 11.34
N ASN A 323 13.24 7.16 10.63
CA ASN A 323 13.22 8.61 10.61
C ASN A 323 12.31 9.18 9.51
N GLY A 324 11.61 8.31 8.76
CA GLY A 324 10.77 8.70 7.62
C GLY A 324 11.58 9.12 6.39
N VAL A 325 12.86 8.76 6.32
CA VAL A 325 13.74 9.12 5.20
C VAL A 325 13.88 7.94 4.25
N VAL A 326 13.65 8.19 2.96
CA VAL A 326 13.83 7.20 1.90
C VAL A 326 15.32 6.92 1.66
N ARG A 327 15.66 5.63 1.65
CA ARG A 327 16.98 5.03 1.41
C ARG A 327 16.90 4.14 0.18
N PHE A 328 17.99 4.00 -0.54
CA PHE A 328 18.08 3.16 -1.73
C PHE A 328 19.51 2.67 -1.89
N TYR A 329 19.67 1.49 -2.50
CA TYR A 329 20.98 1.00 -2.86
C TYR A 329 21.62 1.90 -3.92
N PRO A 330 22.95 2.09 -3.89
CA PRO A 330 23.67 2.70 -4.99
C PRO A 330 23.34 1.98 -6.31
N PHE A 331 23.08 2.74 -7.37
CA PHE A 331 22.60 2.18 -8.61
C PHE A 331 23.68 1.35 -9.33
N VAL A 332 23.35 0.10 -9.62
CA VAL A 332 24.18 -0.79 -10.46
C VAL A 332 23.61 -0.84 -11.88
N SER A 333 24.36 -0.35 -12.86
CA SER A 333 24.01 -0.48 -14.27
C SER A 333 24.29 -1.89 -14.78
N THR A 334 23.51 -2.35 -15.76
CA THR A 334 23.73 -3.66 -16.40
C THR A 334 23.89 -3.52 -17.91
N GLY A 335 24.76 -4.34 -18.49
CA GLY A 335 24.99 -4.33 -19.93
C GLY A 335 25.41 -5.67 -20.49
N GLN A 336 25.30 -5.77 -21.82
CA GLN A 336 25.61 -6.95 -22.61
C GLN A 336 26.53 -6.57 -23.77
N ILE A 337 27.59 -7.34 -23.96
CA ILE A 337 28.51 -7.24 -25.09
C ILE A 337 28.21 -8.40 -26.03
N ASN A 338 27.79 -8.11 -27.26
CA ASN A 338 27.48 -9.12 -28.28
C ASN A 338 28.69 -9.35 -29.20
N PHE A 339 28.98 -10.62 -29.51
CA PHE A 339 30.10 -11.02 -30.36
C PHE A 339 29.60 -11.60 -31.68
N ASN A 340 30.24 -11.27 -32.80
CA ASN A 340 29.91 -11.91 -34.08
C ASN A 340 30.59 -13.29 -34.24
N ASP A 341 30.14 -14.09 -35.20
CA ASP A 341 30.60 -15.46 -35.44
C ASP A 341 32.13 -15.61 -35.54
N ASN A 342 32.83 -14.61 -36.09
CA ASN A 342 34.30 -14.66 -36.17
C ASN A 342 34.94 -14.69 -34.79
N LEU A 343 34.45 -13.90 -33.83
CA LEU A 343 34.95 -13.92 -32.46
C LEU A 343 34.50 -15.17 -31.70
N GLN A 344 33.28 -15.67 -31.97
CA GLN A 344 32.77 -16.87 -31.33
C GLN A 344 33.54 -18.13 -31.75
N ASN A 345 33.89 -18.24 -33.04
CA ASN A 345 34.55 -19.41 -33.59
C ASN A 345 36.08 -19.43 -33.39
N ASP A 346 36.63 -18.40 -32.74
CA ASP A 346 38.06 -18.28 -32.43
C ASP A 346 38.33 -18.72 -30.99
N PRO A 347 39.02 -19.86 -30.75
CA PRO A 347 39.28 -20.36 -29.40
C PRO A 347 40.13 -19.42 -28.54
N ASP A 348 40.95 -18.59 -29.18
CA ASP A 348 41.87 -17.66 -28.52
C ASP A 348 41.31 -16.23 -28.44
N ALA A 349 40.06 -16.01 -28.90
CA ALA A 349 39.49 -14.68 -28.84
C ALA A 349 39.26 -14.21 -27.40
N PHE A 350 39.77 -13.02 -27.11
CA PHE A 350 39.71 -12.38 -25.81
C PHE A 350 39.22 -10.93 -25.98
N PHE A 351 38.40 -10.46 -25.04
CA PHE A 351 37.93 -9.07 -25.03
C PHE A 351 38.30 -8.35 -23.73
N TRP A 352 38.36 -7.02 -23.81
CA TRP A 352 38.54 -6.13 -22.66
C TRP A 352 37.64 -4.90 -22.81
N MET A 353 37.17 -4.39 -21.68
CA MET A 353 36.51 -3.08 -21.60
C MET A 353 37.40 -2.08 -20.87
N PHE A 354 37.82 -1.02 -21.55
CA PHE A 354 38.57 0.07 -20.94
C PHE A 354 37.72 1.31 -20.78
N TYR A 355 38.07 2.19 -19.85
CA TYR A 355 37.60 3.57 -19.92
C TYR A 355 38.21 4.29 -21.11
N THR A 356 37.37 4.90 -21.96
CA THR A 356 37.83 5.73 -23.08
C THR A 356 38.62 6.92 -22.56
N THR A 357 38.06 7.62 -21.57
CA THR A 357 38.71 8.71 -20.87
C THR A 357 38.59 8.55 -19.36
N ASN A 358 39.70 8.72 -18.65
CA ASN A 358 39.75 8.63 -17.20
C ASN A 358 40.94 9.47 -16.68
N PRO A 359 40.80 10.27 -15.60
CA PRO A 359 41.91 11.06 -15.04
C PRO A 359 43.25 10.34 -14.85
N SER A 360 43.25 9.05 -14.51
CA SER A 360 44.49 8.26 -14.31
C SER A 360 45.08 7.66 -15.60
N GLY A 361 44.36 7.65 -16.71
CA GLY A 361 44.86 7.10 -17.97
C GLY A 361 43.75 6.74 -18.96
N ASN A 362 43.82 7.34 -20.15
CA ASN A 362 42.90 7.06 -21.25
C ASN A 362 43.27 5.76 -21.96
N TYR A 363 42.27 5.14 -22.58
CA TYR A 363 42.49 4.10 -23.58
C TYR A 363 43.48 4.58 -24.65
N GLY A 364 44.42 3.72 -25.04
CA GLY A 364 45.52 4.05 -25.95
C GLY A 364 46.80 4.57 -25.27
N THR A 365 46.82 4.66 -23.93
CA THR A 365 48.04 4.92 -23.15
C THR A 365 48.44 3.68 -22.33
N LYS A 366 49.68 3.67 -21.80
CA LYS A 366 50.15 2.59 -20.92
C LYS A 366 49.41 2.51 -19.58
N ASP A 367 48.67 3.56 -19.24
CA ASP A 367 47.97 3.73 -17.97
C ASP A 367 46.46 3.48 -18.11
N ALA A 368 46.02 2.87 -19.22
CA ALA A 368 44.62 2.50 -19.45
C ALA A 368 44.12 1.53 -18.37
N ILE A 369 42.91 1.78 -17.88
CA ILE A 369 42.28 1.01 -16.79
C ILE A 369 41.13 0.18 -17.35
N ILE A 370 41.11 -1.10 -17.00
CA ILE A 370 40.00 -2.01 -17.31
C ILE A 370 38.86 -1.73 -16.34
N VAL A 371 37.64 -1.67 -16.87
CA VAL A 371 36.43 -1.43 -16.08
C VAL A 371 36.16 -2.67 -15.22
N GLN A 372 35.88 -2.47 -13.93
CA GLN A 372 35.54 -3.56 -13.01
C GLN A 372 34.05 -3.90 -13.08
N ASP A 373 33.76 -5.19 -12.98
CA ASP A 373 32.40 -5.71 -12.85
C ASP A 373 31.91 -5.52 -11.41
N ALA A 374 30.70 -4.98 -11.24
CA ALA A 374 30.15 -4.68 -9.92
C ALA A 374 29.67 -5.91 -9.14
N SER A 375 29.45 -7.04 -9.82
CA SER A 375 28.95 -8.29 -9.21
C SER A 375 29.98 -8.95 -8.28
N ASP A 376 31.22 -8.47 -8.27
CA ASP A 376 32.26 -8.89 -7.34
C ASP A 376 33.16 -7.71 -6.96
N SER A 377 32.99 -7.20 -5.75
CA SER A 377 33.80 -6.11 -5.18
C SER A 377 35.30 -6.43 -5.00
N THR A 378 35.73 -7.67 -5.32
CA THR A 378 37.12 -8.14 -5.17
C THR A 378 37.87 -8.37 -6.49
N ALA A 379 37.48 -7.65 -7.55
CA ALA A 379 38.21 -7.46 -8.80
C ALA A 379 38.07 -8.60 -9.83
N ASN A 380 36.90 -8.68 -10.45
CA ASN A 380 36.81 -9.19 -11.82
C ASN A 380 36.74 -8.00 -12.77
N ASP A 381 37.79 -7.86 -13.57
CA ASP A 381 37.80 -6.97 -14.72
C ASP A 381 36.74 -7.42 -15.73
N ILE A 382 36.07 -6.49 -16.41
CA ILE A 382 35.18 -6.78 -17.55
C ILE A 382 36.06 -7.13 -18.76
N ALA A 383 36.62 -8.33 -18.71
CA ALA A 383 37.60 -8.86 -19.63
C ALA A 383 37.64 -10.40 -19.51
N ALA A 384 37.44 -11.11 -20.62
CA ALA A 384 37.45 -12.58 -20.60
C ALA A 384 37.73 -13.19 -21.99
N LEU A 385 38.03 -14.49 -21.98
CA LEU A 385 37.98 -15.34 -23.17
C LEU A 385 36.52 -15.43 -23.66
N ILE A 386 36.31 -15.26 -24.97
CA ILE A 386 34.99 -15.35 -25.58
C ILE A 386 34.54 -16.81 -25.67
N ASN A 387 35.44 -17.73 -26.05
CA ASN A 387 35.26 -19.19 -25.98
C ASN A 387 33.88 -19.68 -26.48
N GLY A 388 33.44 -19.21 -27.65
CA GLY A 388 32.16 -19.60 -28.25
C GLY A 388 30.91 -18.90 -27.69
N ALA A 389 31.03 -17.99 -26.73
CA ALA A 389 29.90 -17.24 -26.20
C ALA A 389 29.39 -16.21 -27.22
N ALA A 390 28.08 -16.19 -27.46
CA ALA A 390 27.45 -15.17 -28.30
C ALA A 390 27.42 -13.79 -27.64
N ALA A 391 27.47 -13.74 -26.30
CA ALA A 391 27.49 -12.50 -25.54
C ALA A 391 28.12 -12.65 -24.14
N TYR A 392 28.54 -11.52 -23.57
CA TYR A 392 29.00 -11.39 -22.18
C TYR A 392 28.12 -10.39 -21.43
N GLN A 393 27.59 -10.78 -20.26
CA GLN A 393 26.82 -9.91 -19.37
C GLN A 393 27.76 -9.31 -18.33
N PHE A 394 27.59 -8.02 -18.02
CA PHE A 394 28.36 -7.32 -17.00
C PHE A 394 27.50 -6.39 -16.16
N THR A 395 27.99 -6.06 -14.98
CA THR A 395 27.40 -5.03 -14.11
C THR A 395 28.40 -3.91 -13.83
N TYR A 396 27.90 -2.72 -13.50
CA TYR A 396 28.73 -1.53 -13.27
C TYR A 396 28.18 -0.69 -12.12
N ASP A 397 28.97 -0.45 -11.07
CA ASP A 397 28.60 0.36 -9.92
C ASP A 397 28.56 1.85 -10.31
N TYR A 398 27.45 2.28 -10.90
CA TYR A 398 27.36 3.60 -11.50
C TYR A 398 27.49 4.70 -10.45
N ASP A 399 26.88 4.50 -9.28
CA ASP A 399 26.82 5.54 -8.25
C ASP A 399 28.11 5.64 -7.42
N ASN A 400 28.91 4.57 -7.24
CA ASN A 400 30.16 4.65 -6.44
C ASN A 400 31.46 4.43 -7.22
N ASN A 401 31.43 3.95 -8.47
CA ASN A 401 32.68 3.64 -9.18
C ASN A 401 33.56 4.89 -9.34
N ASN A 402 34.74 4.82 -8.74
CA ASN A 402 35.76 5.87 -8.74
C ASN A 402 37.06 5.41 -9.42
N GLN A 403 37.02 4.33 -10.20
CA GLN A 403 38.22 3.73 -10.80
C GLN A 403 39.01 4.77 -11.59
N GLY A 404 40.32 4.84 -11.38
CA GLY A 404 41.20 5.83 -12.01
C GLY A 404 40.92 7.29 -11.66
N GLY A 405 40.14 7.55 -10.61
CA GLY A 405 39.81 8.91 -10.19
C GLY A 405 38.66 9.53 -10.98
N ARG A 406 37.86 8.71 -11.69
CA ARG A 406 36.57 9.16 -12.23
C ARG A 406 35.67 9.68 -11.13
N THR A 407 34.80 10.62 -11.49
CA THR A 407 33.75 11.11 -10.60
C THR A 407 32.60 10.10 -10.57
N PRO A 408 32.23 9.56 -9.39
CA PRO A 408 31.08 8.66 -9.27
C PRO A 408 29.77 9.31 -9.73
N ALA A 409 28.75 8.49 -10.01
CA ALA A 409 27.43 8.92 -10.49
C ALA A 409 27.47 9.73 -11.80
N THR A 410 28.43 9.44 -12.70
CA THR A 410 28.54 10.05 -14.03
C THR A 410 28.73 8.99 -15.12
N ASP A 411 28.15 9.25 -16.29
CA ASP A 411 28.26 8.39 -17.47
C ASP A 411 29.72 8.01 -17.77
N ALA A 412 29.95 6.71 -17.96
CA ALA A 412 31.26 6.14 -18.22
C ALA A 412 31.47 5.84 -19.70
N ASP A 413 32.24 6.69 -20.37
CA ASP A 413 32.71 6.41 -21.72
C ASP A 413 33.69 5.23 -21.71
N ILE A 414 33.38 4.21 -22.50
CA ILE A 414 34.12 2.96 -22.59
C ILE A 414 34.61 2.69 -24.02
N THR A 415 35.76 2.04 -24.12
CA THR A 415 36.28 1.47 -25.35
C THR A 415 36.41 -0.03 -25.15
N LEU A 416 35.58 -0.77 -25.88
CA LEU A 416 35.64 -2.21 -25.97
C LEU A 416 36.63 -2.62 -27.05
N VAL A 417 37.43 -3.63 -26.76
CA VAL A 417 38.35 -4.23 -27.72
C VAL A 417 38.24 -5.74 -27.68
N ALA A 418 38.36 -6.37 -28.83
CA ALA A 418 38.53 -7.81 -28.93
C ALA A 418 39.50 -8.16 -30.04
N ILE A 419 40.17 -9.30 -29.89
CA ILE A 419 41.09 -9.85 -30.87
C ILE A 419 41.07 -11.37 -30.75
N GLY A 420 41.08 -12.05 -31.89
CA GLY A 420 41.35 -13.49 -31.98
C GLY A 420 42.68 -13.74 -32.67
N LEU A 421 43.07 -15.01 -32.74
CA LEU A 421 44.28 -15.42 -33.45
C LEU A 421 43.94 -16.02 -34.81
N ASP A 422 42.99 -16.96 -34.88
CA ASP A 422 42.76 -17.77 -36.07
C ASP A 422 41.67 -17.22 -37.00
N THR A 423 40.57 -16.71 -36.46
CA THR A 423 39.38 -16.34 -37.24
C THR A 423 38.89 -14.92 -37.01
N ALA A 424 39.36 -14.20 -35.99
CA ALA A 424 38.96 -12.81 -35.74
C ALA A 424 40.12 -11.79 -35.73
N GLN A 425 40.03 -10.77 -36.59
CA GLN A 425 40.93 -9.61 -36.52
C GLN A 425 40.65 -8.76 -35.28
N TYR A 426 41.63 -7.93 -34.92
CA TYR A 426 41.44 -6.86 -33.94
C TYR A 426 40.24 -5.97 -34.31
N VAL A 427 39.36 -5.72 -33.33
CA VAL A 427 38.23 -4.81 -33.43
C VAL A 427 38.13 -3.96 -32.18
N SER A 428 37.72 -2.70 -32.35
CA SER A 428 37.37 -1.82 -31.24
C SER A 428 36.03 -1.13 -31.48
N THR A 429 35.32 -0.83 -30.41
CA THR A 429 34.04 -0.11 -30.45
C THR A 429 33.94 0.76 -29.20
N THR A 430 33.46 1.99 -29.36
CA THR A 430 33.22 2.91 -28.24
C THR A 430 31.76 2.84 -27.80
N GLY A 431 31.51 3.06 -26.53
CA GLY A 431 30.17 3.18 -25.96
C GLY A 431 30.18 4.05 -24.71
N THR A 432 29.02 4.22 -24.10
CA THR A 432 28.86 4.95 -22.84
C THR A 432 27.96 4.13 -21.93
N ILE A 433 28.47 3.76 -20.76
CA ILE A 433 27.67 3.18 -19.68
C ILE A 433 26.94 4.33 -19.00
N ALA A 434 25.64 4.46 -19.28
CA ALA A 434 24.75 5.39 -18.61
C ALA A 434 24.12 4.76 -17.37
N ARG A 435 23.41 5.55 -16.55
CA ARG A 435 22.61 5.06 -15.41
C ARG A 435 21.37 4.29 -15.88
N ALA A 436 21.57 3.11 -16.45
CA ALA A 436 20.52 2.31 -17.10
C ALA A 436 20.79 0.80 -17.00
N LYS A 437 19.72 0.02 -17.16
CA LYS A 437 19.78 -1.45 -17.27
C LYS A 437 19.74 -1.88 -18.74
N SER A 438 20.24 -3.09 -19.01
CA SER A 438 20.16 -3.75 -20.33
C SER A 438 20.81 -2.99 -21.48
N GLN A 439 21.93 -2.32 -21.21
CA GLN A 439 22.68 -1.56 -22.21
C GLN A 439 23.38 -2.51 -23.19
N GLN A 440 23.27 -2.28 -24.50
CA GLN A 440 23.75 -3.20 -25.52
C GLN A 440 24.96 -2.65 -26.26
N TYR A 441 26.01 -3.46 -26.33
CA TYR A 441 27.24 -3.18 -27.08
C TYR A 441 27.51 -4.33 -28.06
N SER A 442 28.27 -4.06 -29.11
CA SER A 442 28.59 -5.08 -30.12
C SER A 442 30.04 -4.98 -30.57
N LEU A 443 30.73 -6.12 -30.60
CA LEU A 443 32.05 -6.27 -31.19
C LEU A 443 31.94 -7.16 -32.42
N VAL A 444 32.22 -6.57 -33.58
CA VAL A 444 32.06 -7.22 -34.89
C VAL A 444 33.42 -7.29 -35.58
N ALA A 445 34.16 -8.36 -35.33
CA ALA A 445 35.49 -8.55 -35.91
C ALA A 445 35.41 -9.01 -37.38
N PRO A 446 36.22 -8.45 -38.29
CA PRO A 446 36.47 -9.05 -39.59
C PRO A 446 37.14 -10.43 -39.48
N LEU A 447 36.99 -11.25 -40.52
CA LEU A 447 37.65 -12.56 -40.60
C LEU A 447 39.17 -12.41 -40.70
N GLU A 448 39.92 -13.08 -39.82
CA GLU A 448 41.37 -13.16 -39.88
C GLU A 448 41.84 -14.06 -41.05
N ARG A 449 42.89 -13.62 -41.75
CA ARG A 449 43.43 -14.30 -42.96
C ARG A 449 44.96 -14.31 -43.02
N ASN A 450 45.61 -13.56 -42.14
CA ASN A 450 47.03 -13.23 -42.19
C ASN A 450 47.81 -13.79 -40.99
N TYR A 451 47.15 -14.05 -39.85
CA TYR A 451 47.82 -14.66 -38.70
C TYR A 451 48.32 -16.07 -39.03
N SER A 452 49.56 -16.34 -38.64
CA SER A 452 50.19 -17.65 -38.75
C SER A 452 51.24 -17.75 -37.65
N ASN A 453 51.11 -18.75 -36.77
CA ASN A 453 52.07 -19.05 -35.73
C ASN A 453 52.78 -20.39 -36.05
N PRO A 454 53.86 -20.36 -36.87
CA PRO A 454 54.51 -21.56 -37.40
C PRO A 454 55.29 -22.40 -36.37
#